data_AF-A0A936RLI9-F1
#
_entry.id   AF-A0A936RLI9-F1
#
_cell.length_a   1.000
_cell.length_b   1.000
_cell.length_c   1.000
_cell.angle_alpha   90.00
_cell.angle_beta   90.00
_cell.angle_gamma   90.00
#
_symmetry.space_group_name_H-M   'P 1'
#
loop_
_entity.id
_entity.type
_entity.pdbx_description
1 polymer ?
#
loop_
_entity_poly.entity_id
_entity_poly.type
_entity_poly.pdbx_seq_one_letter_code
_entity_poly.pdbx_strand_id
1 'polypeptide(L)' 'MTIVDTAQANLDRGLATIRKNYDRSVTRGSLKPEQLEQRLALITPTLDYAALADADLIVEAVFENMALKQEIF' A
#
# COMPACT_ATOMS: atom_id res chain seq x y z
N MET A 1 3.94 -1.41 8.76
CA MET A 1 2.62 -1.48 8.09
C MET A 1 2.70 -2.55 7.04
N THR A 2 1.79 -3.52 7.08
CA THR A 2 1.69 -4.57 6.07
C THR A 2 0.73 -4.11 4.98
N ILE A 3 1.12 -4.25 3.71
CA ILE A 3 0.24 -4.01 2.56
C ILE A 3 0.01 -5.34 1.86
N VAL A 4 -1.24 -5.76 1.76
CA VAL A 4 -1.64 -6.99 1.07
C VAL A 4 -2.36 -6.64 -0.22
N ASP A 5 -2.00 -7.32 -1.31
CA ASP A 5 -2.75 -7.29 -2.57
C ASP A 5 -2.77 -8.71 -3.17
N THR A 6 -3.64 -8.95 -4.14
CA THR A 6 -3.74 -10.26 -4.82
C THR A 6 -2.76 -10.38 -5.98
N ALA A 7 -2.17 -9.27 -6.46
CA ALA A 7 -1.23 -9.27 -7.56
C ALA A 7 0.04 -8.47 -7.25
N GLN A 8 1.21 -9.08 -7.52
CA GLN A 8 2.51 -8.42 -7.34
C GLN A 8 2.62 -7.10 -8.12
N ALA A 9 2.07 -7.06 -9.34
CA ALA A 9 2.08 -5.86 -10.17
C ALA A 9 1.34 -4.67 -9.53
N ASN A 10 0.32 -4.93 -8.70
CA ASN A 10 -0.39 -3.89 -7.97
C ASN A 10 0.44 -3.39 -6.79
N LEU A 11 1.09 -4.28 -6.05
CA LEU A 11 2.02 -3.92 -4.98
C LEU A 11 3.15 -3.04 -5.53
N ASP A 12 3.80 -3.46 -6.61
CA ASP A 12 4.91 -2.72 -7.21
C ASP A 12 4.47 -1.32 -7.65
N ARG A 13 3.29 -1.22 -8.30
CA ARG A 13 2.70 0.07 -8.69
C ARG A 13 2.38 0.95 -7.49
N GLY A 14 1.83 0.37 -6.42
CA GLY A 14 1.51 1.07 -5.18
C GLY A 14 2.77 1.61 -4.50
N LEU A 15 3.79 0.76 -4.33
CA LEU A 15 5.08 1.14 -3.75
C LEU A 15 5.80 2.21 -4.57
N ALA A 16 5.79 2.10 -5.91
CA ALA A 16 6.35 3.12 -6.78
C ALA A 16 5.64 4.48 -6.62
N THR A 17 4.31 4.45 -6.44
CA THR A 17 3.53 5.68 -6.19
C THR A 17 3.87 6.30 -4.84
N ILE A 18 3.98 5.49 -3.79
CA ILE A 18 4.38 5.93 -2.45
C ILE A 18 5.78 6.58 -2.50
N ARG A 19 6.75 5.91 -3.13
CA ARG A 19 8.11 6.43 -3.29
C ARG A 19 8.11 7.77 -4.02
N LYS A 20 7.42 7.87 -5.16
CA LYS A 20 7.30 9.11 -5.94
C LYS A 20 6.73 10.28 -5.13
N ASN A 21 5.76 10.00 -4.24
CA ASN A 21 5.19 11.03 -3.36
C ASN A 21 6.20 11.52 -2.31
N TYR A 22 7.00 10.61 -1.75
CA TYR A 22 8.09 11.01 -0.86
C TYR A 22 9.20 11.73 -1.59
N ASP A 23 9.60 11.29 -2.79
CA ASP A 23 10.59 11.98 -3.61
C ASP A 23 10.17 13.44 -3.86
N ARG A 24 8.90 13.68 -4.20
CA ARG A 24 8.35 15.05 -4.32
C ARG A 24 8.49 15.85 -3.02
N SER A 25 8.29 15.21 -1.88
CA SER A 25 8.42 15.84 -0.56
C SER A 25 9.88 16.18 -0.23
N VAL A 26 10.82 15.33 -0.67
CA VAL A 26 12.28 15.55 -0.56
C VAL A 26 12.72 16.68 -1.48
N THR A 27 12.32 16.65 -2.76
CA THR A 27 12.65 17.71 -3.73
C THR A 27 12.14 19.08 -3.28
N ARG A 28 10.97 19.13 -2.61
CA ARG A 28 10.42 20.36 -2.04
C ARG A 28 11.09 20.79 -0.72
N GLY A 29 11.99 19.98 -0.16
CA GLY A 29 12.69 20.26 1.10
C GLY A 29 11.87 20.00 2.37
N SER A 30 10.66 19.46 2.25
CA SER A 30 9.78 19.13 3.40
C SER A 30 10.10 17.79 4.06
N LEU A 31 11.03 17.00 3.49
CA LEU A 31 11.47 15.72 3.99
C LEU A 31 12.95 15.53 3.66
N LYS A 32 13.72 14.91 4.55
CA LYS A 32 15.11 14.53 4.23
C LYS A 32 15.17 13.19 3.49
N PRO A 33 16.16 12.95 2.60
CA PRO A 33 16.31 11.67 1.90
C PRO A 33 16.38 10.46 2.85
N GLU A 34 17.05 10.60 4.00
CA GLU A 34 17.20 9.51 4.96
C GLU A 34 15.85 9.16 5.61
N GLN A 35 14.98 10.16 5.80
CA GLN A 35 13.65 9.95 6.34
C GLN A 35 12.71 9.27 5.32
N LEU A 36 12.93 9.48 4.02
CA LEU A 36 12.22 8.75 2.96
C LEU A 36 12.54 7.26 3.06
N GLU A 37 13.82 6.89 3.10
CA GLU A 37 14.24 5.49 3.15
C GLU A 37 13.79 4.82 4.45
N GLN A 38 13.88 5.52 5.58
CA GLN A 38 13.32 5.04 6.86
C GLN A 38 11.82 4.76 6.77
N ARG A 39 11.04 5.63 6.13
CA ARG A 39 9.59 5.44 5.98
C ARG A 39 9.24 4.28 5.05
N LEU A 40 9.98 4.12 3.95
CA LEU A 40 9.77 2.99 3.05
C LEU A 40 10.10 1.66 3.72
N ALA A 41 11.13 1.61 4.57
CA ALA A 41 11.50 0.42 5.32
C ALA A 41 10.42 -0.06 6.31
N LEU A 42 9.48 0.80 6.71
CA LEU A 42 8.36 0.44 7.58
C LEU A 42 7.21 -0.24 6.81
N ILE A 43 7.28 -0.32 5.48
CA ILE A 43 6.25 -0.92 4.64
C ILE A 43 6.68 -2.34 4.27
N THR A 44 5.85 -3.30 4.60
CA THR A 44 6.05 -4.71 4.27
C THR A 44 4.99 -5.16 3.28
N PRO A 45 5.29 -5.19 1.97
CA PRO A 45 4.38 -5.70 0.96
C PRO A 45 4.31 -7.23 1.02
N THR A 46 3.12 -7.79 0.85
CA THR A 46 2.92 -9.24 0.82
C THR A 46 1.70 -9.60 -0.04
N LEU A 47 1.70 -10.83 -0.57
CA LEU A 47 0.54 -11.41 -1.24
C LEU A 47 -0.25 -12.35 -0.31
N ASP A 48 0.24 -12.53 0.91
CA ASP A 48 -0.33 -13.45 1.89
C ASP A 48 -1.24 -12.71 2.87
N TYR A 49 -2.53 -13.05 2.83
CA TYR A 49 -3.52 -12.54 3.78
C TYR A 49 -3.28 -13.02 5.21
N ALA A 50 -2.61 -14.15 5.43
CA ALA A 50 -2.27 -14.62 6.77
C ALA A 50 -1.35 -13.64 7.51
N ALA A 51 -0.61 -12.80 6.79
CA ALA A 51 0.21 -11.72 7.36
C ALA A 51 -0.61 -10.62 8.07
N LEU A 52 -1.94 -10.64 7.95
CA LEU A 52 -2.85 -9.73 8.67
C LEU A 52 -3.33 -10.30 10.01
N ALA A 53 -3.04 -11.56 10.34
CA ALA A 53 -3.58 -12.23 11.53
C ALA A 53 -3.23 -11.51 12.85
N ASP A 54 -2.03 -10.93 12.91
CA ASP A 54 -1.53 -10.21 14.09
C ASP A 54 -1.75 -8.68 14.01
N ALA A 55 -2.55 -8.20 13.05
CA ALA A 55 -2.75 -6.76 12.87
C ALA A 55 -3.75 -6.19 13.89
N ASP A 56 -3.34 -5.14 14.61
CA ASP A 56 -4.23 -4.43 15.55
C ASP A 56 -5.34 -3.64 14.84
N LEU A 57 -5.10 -3.20 13.60
CA LEU A 57 -6.04 -2.44 12.77
C LEU A 57 -5.87 -2.82 11.30
N ILE A 58 -6.97 -3.18 10.64
CA ILE A 58 -7.02 -3.49 9.21
C ILE A 58 -7.82 -2.39 8.50
N VAL A 59 -7.24 -1.80 7.46
CA VAL A 59 -7.91 -0.83 6.59
C VAL A 59 -8.08 -1.45 5.22
N GLU A 60 -9.33 -1.69 4.84
CA GLU A 60 -9.69 -2.23 3.53
C GLU A 60 -9.82 -1.10 2.51
N ALA A 61 -9.15 -1.27 1.37
CA ALA A 61 -9.19 -0.32 0.26
C ALA A 61 -9.32 -1.05 -1.09
N VAL A 62 -10.01 -2.19 -1.10
CA VAL A 62 -10.38 -2.87 -2.35
C VAL A 62 -11.63 -2.23 -2.94
N PHE A 63 -11.78 -2.31 -4.26
CA PHE A 63 -12.99 -1.82 -4.91
C PHE A 63 -14.22 -2.56 -4.37
N GLU A 64 -15.24 -1.81 -3.96
CA GLU A 64 -16.55 -2.37 -3.64
C GLU A 64 -17.08 -3.08 -4.89
N ASN A 65 -17.28 -4.39 -4.79
CA ASN A 65 -17.85 -5.18 -5.86
C ASN A 65 -19.37 -4.91 -5.97
N MET A 66 -19.74 -3.73 -6.48
CA MET A 66 -21.11 -3.43 -6.90
C MET A 66 -21.53 -4.25 -8.13
N ALA A 67 -20.56 -4.73 -8.93
CA ALA A 67 -20.82 -5.49 -10.15
C ALA A 67 -21.43 -6.87 -9.87
N LEU A 68 -20.99 -7.57 -8.83
CA LEU A 68 -21.53 -8.88 -8.43
C LEU A 68 -22.98 -8.77 -7.92
N LYS A 69 -23.39 -7.61 -7.40
CA LYS A 69 -24.78 -7.38 -6.99
C LYS A 69 -25.73 -7.12 -8.17
N GLN A 70 -25.23 -6.72 -9.34
CA GLN A 70 -26.08 -6.50 -10.53
C GLN A 70 -26.31 -7.77 -11.37
N GLU A 71 -25.50 -8.82 -11.20
CA GLU A 71 -25.75 -10.12 -11.86
C GLU A 71 -26.68 -11.03 -11.05
N ILE A 72 -26.79 -10.79 -9.74
CA ILE A 72 -27.56 -11.64 -8.81
C ILE A 72 -28.97 -11.08 -8.52
N PHE A 73 -29.21 -9.78 -8.77
CA PHE A 73 -30.49 -9.10 -8.53
C PHE A 73 -31.12 -8.52 -9.79
#